data_AF-A0A3N6MWY2-F1
#
_entry.id   AF-A0A3N6MWY2-F1
#
_cell.length_a   1.000
_cell.length_b   1.000
_cell.length_c   1.000
_cell.angle_alpha   90.00
_cell.angle_beta   90.00
_cell.angle_gamma   90.00
#
_symmetry.space_group_name_H-M   'P 1'
#
loop_
_entity.id
_entity.type
_entity.pdbx_description
1 polymer ?
#
loop_
_entity_poly.entity_id
_entity_poly.type
_entity_poly.pdbx_seq_one_letter_code
_entity_poly.pdbx_strand_id
1 'polypeptide(L)'
;MKLPLIAALAFAALTGVVHADEADKVRETTKAEVDAFNARLYAGTASNKSYACFVRRYDAEHLARHPKQKVASMKLLISAEIDNEDKQLHNSFRLGFRYRHRSGDFDSSGSCGSHAVLLSQGDEVRLGCGVDCEGGGIEMALSRDSKSAIVRLERIRVWQNNKPDDDAEQSLVAGADDRIFRLDRTDNSECASLVTDRKELAALRHK
;
A
#
# COMPACT_ATOMS: atom_id res chain seq x y z
N MET A 1 54.36 -58.21 3.18
CA MET A 1 54.96 -57.06 3.90
C MET A 1 54.24 -55.80 3.45
N LYS A 2 53.48 -55.18 4.38
CA LYS A 2 52.96 -53.79 4.38
C LYS A 2 51.93 -53.35 3.30
N LEU A 3 50.68 -53.21 3.76
CA LEU A 3 49.68 -52.20 3.34
C LEU A 3 50.26 -50.76 3.48
N PRO A 4 49.73 -49.71 2.80
CA PRO A 4 48.34 -49.31 3.02
C PRO A 4 47.53 -48.83 1.80
N LEU A 5 46.25 -49.12 1.96
CA LEU A 5 45.07 -48.61 1.29
C LEU A 5 44.93 -47.09 1.57
N ILE A 6 44.89 -46.26 0.53
CA ILE A 6 44.45 -44.86 0.65
C ILE A 6 43.06 -44.78 0.01
N ALA A 7 42.03 -44.88 0.85
CA ALA A 7 40.69 -44.45 0.51
C ALA A 7 40.57 -42.98 0.91
N ALA A 8 40.51 -42.08 -0.06
CA ALA A 8 40.23 -40.66 0.17
C ALA A 8 38.91 -40.31 -0.52
N LEU A 9 37.98 -39.80 0.29
CA LEU A 9 36.59 -39.52 -0.01
C LEU A 9 36.40 -38.61 -1.22
N ALA A 10 35.57 -39.04 -2.17
CA ALA A 10 34.95 -38.16 -3.13
C ALA A 10 33.89 -37.32 -2.42
N PHE A 11 34.21 -36.06 -2.10
CA PHE A 11 33.20 -35.06 -1.76
C PHE A 11 32.40 -34.75 -3.03
N ALA A 12 31.27 -35.42 -3.21
CA ALA A 12 30.26 -34.98 -4.15
C ALA A 12 29.74 -33.62 -3.66
N ALA A 13 30.14 -32.55 -4.35
CA ALA A 13 29.54 -31.24 -4.18
C ALA A 13 28.07 -31.34 -4.59
N LEU A 14 27.20 -31.56 -3.61
CA LEU A 14 25.79 -31.25 -3.72
C LEU A 14 25.71 -29.74 -3.92
N THR A 15 25.63 -29.32 -5.18
CA THR A 15 25.14 -27.98 -5.54
C THR A 15 23.68 -27.94 -5.10
N GLY A 16 23.45 -27.68 -3.82
CA GLY A 16 22.15 -27.27 -3.33
C GLY A 16 21.79 -26.01 -4.08
N VAL A 17 20.78 -26.09 -4.93
CA VAL A 17 20.09 -24.93 -5.47
C VAL A 17 19.44 -24.26 -4.27
N VAL A 18 20.17 -23.32 -3.67
CA VAL A 18 19.58 -22.33 -2.78
C VAL A 18 18.71 -21.49 -3.70
N HIS A 19 17.42 -21.82 -3.79
CA HIS A 19 16.39 -20.86 -4.18
C HIS A 19 16.38 -19.79 -3.10
N ALA A 20 17.34 -18.88 -3.19
CA ALA A 20 17.27 -17.60 -2.51
C ALA A 20 16.00 -16.92 -3.01
N ASP A 21 15.18 -16.47 -2.06
CA ASP A 21 14.06 -15.56 -2.26
C ASP A 21 14.20 -14.74 -3.55
N GLU A 22 13.22 -14.84 -4.44
CA GLU A 22 12.95 -13.78 -5.39
C GLU A 22 12.45 -12.56 -4.60
N ALA A 23 13.36 -11.93 -3.85
CA ALA A 23 13.20 -10.55 -3.45
C ALA A 23 13.08 -9.78 -4.76
N ASP A 24 11.88 -9.24 -5.01
CA ASP A 24 11.58 -8.32 -6.10
C ASP A 24 12.78 -7.37 -6.28
N LYS A 25 13.42 -7.38 -7.47
CA LYS A 25 14.56 -6.50 -7.75
C LYS A 25 14.05 -5.06 -7.88
N VAL A 26 13.97 -4.38 -6.75
CA VAL A 26 13.65 -2.95 -6.70
C VAL A 26 14.77 -2.16 -7.38
N ARG A 27 14.41 -1.38 -8.40
CA ARG A 27 15.28 -0.32 -8.95
C ARG A 27 14.70 1.05 -8.65
N GLU A 28 15.57 2.05 -8.56
CA GLU A 28 15.16 3.43 -8.54
C GLU A 28 14.41 3.79 -9.83
N THR A 29 13.42 4.68 -9.70
CA THR A 29 12.66 5.18 -10.84
C THR A 29 13.13 6.52 -11.31
N THR A 30 12.97 6.73 -12.61
CA THR A 30 13.23 8.01 -13.24
C THR A 30 12.11 9.00 -12.92
N LYS A 31 12.41 10.29 -12.96
CA LYS A 31 11.42 11.35 -12.84
C LYS A 31 10.25 11.18 -13.82
N ALA A 32 10.53 10.76 -15.05
CA ALA A 32 9.50 10.54 -16.07
C ALA A 32 8.50 9.42 -15.69
N GLU A 33 8.98 8.35 -15.06
CA GLU A 33 8.13 7.24 -14.58
C GLU A 33 7.24 7.69 -13.42
N VAL A 34 7.80 8.47 -12.49
CA VAL A 34 7.05 9.07 -11.38
C VAL A 34 6.00 10.05 -11.91
N ASP A 35 6.36 10.92 -12.84
CA ASP A 35 5.44 11.90 -13.43
C ASP A 35 4.32 11.20 -14.22
N ALA A 36 4.63 10.14 -14.97
CA ALA A 36 3.62 9.34 -15.68
C ALA A 36 2.69 8.58 -14.73
N PHE A 37 3.21 8.05 -13.62
CA PHE A 37 2.39 7.42 -12.59
C PHE A 37 1.45 8.43 -11.94
N ASN A 38 1.97 9.60 -11.53
CA ASN A 38 1.16 10.67 -10.95
C ASN A 38 0.07 11.14 -11.91
N ALA A 39 0.38 11.26 -13.20
CA ALA A 39 -0.61 11.63 -14.22
C ALA A 39 -1.79 10.63 -14.27
N ARG A 40 -1.49 9.33 -14.15
CA ARG A 40 -2.52 8.27 -14.08
C ARG A 40 -3.25 8.26 -12.74
N LEU A 41 -2.53 8.49 -11.64
CA LEU A 41 -3.09 8.50 -10.30
C LEU A 41 -4.12 9.62 -10.14
N TYR A 42 -3.82 10.82 -10.64
CA TYR A 42 -4.67 12.00 -10.51
C TYR A 42 -5.55 12.29 -11.73
N ALA A 43 -5.59 11.37 -12.71
CA ALA A 43 -6.33 11.52 -13.97
C ALA A 43 -6.01 12.85 -14.71
N GLY A 44 -4.74 13.26 -14.68
CA GLY A 44 -4.27 14.53 -15.23
C GLY A 44 -2.98 14.99 -14.55
N THR A 45 -2.45 16.15 -14.96
CA THR A 45 -1.27 16.74 -14.32
C THR A 45 -1.59 17.11 -12.88
N ALA A 46 -0.76 16.64 -11.94
CA ALA A 46 -0.89 17.03 -10.53
C ALA A 46 -0.77 18.55 -10.41
N SER A 47 -1.85 19.20 -9.96
CA SER A 47 -1.85 20.61 -9.55
C SER A 47 -1.25 20.75 -8.15
N ASN A 48 -1.10 21.98 -7.64
CA ASN A 48 -0.61 22.28 -6.29
C ASN A 48 -1.24 21.41 -5.19
N LYS A 49 -2.49 21.00 -5.37
CA LYS A 49 -3.15 20.00 -4.53
C LYS A 49 -4.00 19.05 -5.37
N SER A 50 -3.77 17.75 -5.31
CA SER A 50 -4.50 16.76 -6.12
C SER A 50 -4.93 15.57 -5.28
N TYR A 51 -6.03 14.91 -5.66
CA TYR A 51 -6.62 13.82 -4.89
C TYR A 51 -7.02 12.67 -5.80
N ALA A 52 -6.93 11.45 -5.26
CA ALA A 52 -7.46 10.25 -5.87
C ALA A 52 -8.11 9.38 -4.80
N CYS A 53 -9.41 9.14 -4.93
CA CYS A 53 -10.17 8.28 -4.02
C CYS A 53 -10.44 6.90 -4.64
N PHE A 54 -10.20 5.86 -3.86
CA PHE A 54 -10.51 4.47 -4.21
C PHE A 54 -11.25 3.79 -3.07
N VAL A 55 -12.27 3.01 -3.39
CA VAL A 55 -13.14 2.37 -2.39
C VAL A 55 -13.44 0.93 -2.77
N ARG A 56 -13.54 0.08 -1.76
CA ARG A 56 -14.11 -1.26 -1.86
C ARG A 56 -15.06 -1.52 -0.70
N ARG A 57 -16.21 -2.10 -1.01
CA ARG A 57 -17.19 -2.60 -0.04
C ARG A 57 -17.48 -4.05 -0.41
N TYR A 58 -17.41 -4.95 0.55
CA TYR A 58 -17.70 -6.36 0.35
C TYR A 58 -19.09 -6.68 0.88
N ASP A 59 -19.91 -7.33 0.08
CA ASP A 59 -21.21 -7.81 0.51
C ASP A 59 -21.10 -9.08 1.36
N ALA A 60 -22.24 -9.52 1.89
CA ALA A 60 -22.30 -10.71 2.73
C ALA A 60 -21.91 -11.98 1.96
N GLU A 61 -22.19 -12.05 0.66
CA GLU A 61 -21.90 -13.21 -0.18
C GLU A 61 -20.40 -13.40 -0.39
N HIS A 62 -19.70 -12.31 -0.70
CA HIS A 62 -18.24 -12.26 -0.77
C HIS A 62 -17.62 -12.65 0.57
N LEU A 63 -18.06 -12.02 1.67
CA LEU A 63 -17.50 -12.30 2.99
C LEU A 63 -17.79 -13.73 3.47
N ALA A 64 -18.85 -14.38 3.00
CA ALA A 64 -19.11 -15.79 3.26
C ALA A 64 -18.13 -16.71 2.51
N ARG A 65 -17.71 -16.34 1.30
CA ARG A 65 -16.69 -17.06 0.52
C ARG A 65 -15.26 -16.84 1.00
N HIS A 66 -15.00 -15.74 1.71
CA HIS A 66 -13.69 -15.37 2.24
C HIS A 66 -13.72 -15.34 3.78
N PRO A 67 -13.84 -16.52 4.43
CA PRO A 67 -14.09 -16.60 5.87
C PRO A 67 -12.94 -16.05 6.73
N LYS A 68 -11.72 -15.92 6.19
CA LYS A 68 -10.57 -15.36 6.92
C LYS A 68 -10.42 -13.86 6.70
N GLN A 69 -11.26 -13.24 5.89
CA GLN A 69 -11.24 -11.80 5.63
C GLN A 69 -11.77 -11.03 6.84
N LYS A 70 -10.93 -10.12 7.34
CA LYS A 70 -11.23 -9.26 8.48
C LYS A 70 -11.83 -7.94 8.02
N VAL A 71 -11.40 -7.40 6.88
CA VAL A 71 -11.84 -6.09 6.38
C VAL A 71 -13.15 -6.24 5.59
N ALA A 72 -14.19 -5.51 5.99
CA ALA A 72 -15.50 -5.49 5.30
C ALA A 72 -15.62 -4.34 4.28
N SER A 73 -14.91 -3.25 4.50
CA SER A 73 -14.81 -2.14 3.55
C SER A 73 -13.50 -1.39 3.74
N MET A 74 -12.98 -0.82 2.67
CA MET A 74 -11.74 -0.04 2.67
C MET A 74 -11.91 1.17 1.74
N LYS A 75 -11.35 2.30 2.16
CA LYS A 75 -11.22 3.55 1.43
C LYS A 75 -9.75 3.96 1.44
N LEU A 76 -9.24 4.39 0.31
CA LEU A 76 -7.90 4.93 0.16
C LEU A 76 -8.01 6.30 -0.50
N LEU A 77 -7.54 7.32 0.18
CA LEU A 77 -7.31 8.64 -0.38
C LEU A 77 -5.81 8.81 -0.55
N ILE A 78 -5.36 9.02 -1.78
CA ILE A 78 -4.02 9.54 -2.03
C ILE A 78 -4.14 11.02 -2.35
N SER A 79 -3.29 11.83 -1.73
CA SER A 79 -3.21 13.25 -2.00
C SER A 79 -1.79 13.64 -2.39
N ALA A 80 -1.67 14.59 -3.32
CA ALA A 80 -0.41 15.23 -3.67
C ALA A 80 -0.46 16.71 -3.31
N GLU A 81 0.62 17.23 -2.74
CA GLU A 81 0.81 18.65 -2.47
C GLU A 81 2.23 19.05 -2.87
N ILE A 82 2.38 20.21 -3.51
CA ILE A 82 3.71 20.78 -3.77
C ILE A 82 4.16 21.47 -2.49
N ASP A 83 5.25 20.99 -1.91
CA ASP A 83 5.81 21.61 -0.71
C ASP A 83 6.40 22.99 -1.03
N ASN A 84 6.21 23.92 -0.09
CA ASN A 84 6.59 25.31 -0.29
C ASN A 84 8.10 25.55 -0.12
N GLU A 85 8.80 24.68 0.60
CA GLU A 85 10.22 24.81 0.90
C GLU A 85 11.07 24.16 -0.21
N ASP A 86 10.80 22.90 -0.53
CA ASP A 86 11.61 22.14 -1.50
C ASP A 86 11.08 22.18 -2.94
N LYS A 87 9.85 22.71 -3.14
CA LYS A 87 9.15 22.79 -4.44
C LYS A 87 8.93 21.43 -5.11
N GLN A 88 8.95 20.34 -4.34
CA GLN A 88 8.69 18.99 -4.80
C GLN A 88 7.27 18.56 -4.52
N LEU A 89 6.77 17.61 -5.32
CA LEU A 89 5.46 17.01 -5.12
C LEU A 89 5.57 15.90 -4.09
N HIS A 90 4.91 16.07 -2.94
CA HIS A 90 4.83 15.07 -1.89
C HIS A 90 3.49 14.37 -1.96
N ASN A 91 3.54 13.04 -1.96
CA ASN A 91 2.34 12.22 -1.88
C ASN A 91 2.12 11.80 -0.42
N SER A 92 0.87 11.80 0.02
CA SER A 92 0.45 11.25 1.30
C SER A 92 -0.78 10.37 1.10
N PHE A 93 -1.01 9.46 2.05
CA PHE A 93 -2.18 8.61 2.03
C PHE A 93 -2.99 8.74 3.30
N ARG A 94 -4.31 8.53 3.15
CA ARG A 94 -5.22 8.22 4.24
C ARG A 94 -5.96 6.95 3.87
N LEU A 95 -5.85 5.93 4.71
CA LEU A 95 -6.53 4.66 4.60
C LEU A 95 -7.62 4.62 5.68
N GLY A 96 -8.85 4.32 5.31
CA GLY A 96 -9.91 4.05 6.27
C GLY A 96 -10.58 2.73 5.98
N PHE A 97 -10.95 1.99 7.01
CA PHE A 97 -11.57 0.67 6.84
C PHE A 97 -12.47 0.31 8.01
N ARG A 98 -13.29 -0.73 7.79
CA ARG A 98 -14.17 -1.31 8.81
C ARG A 98 -13.89 -2.79 8.90
N TYR A 99 -13.85 -3.32 10.12
CA TYR A 99 -13.80 -4.75 10.33
C TYR A 99 -15.19 -5.38 10.15
N ARG A 100 -15.22 -6.64 9.71
CA ARG A 100 -16.44 -7.46 9.63
C ARG A 100 -17.07 -7.70 11.00
N HIS A 101 -16.24 -8.03 12.00
CA HIS A 101 -16.68 -8.49 13.33
C HIS A 101 -16.30 -7.54 14.47
N ARG A 102 -15.97 -6.30 14.14
CA ARG A 102 -15.61 -5.27 15.12
C ARG A 102 -16.19 -3.94 14.68
N SER A 103 -17.03 -3.36 15.52
CA SER A 103 -17.65 -2.06 15.27
C SER A 103 -16.61 -0.94 15.38
N GLY A 104 -16.73 0.05 14.50
CA GLY A 104 -15.88 1.23 14.48
C GLY A 104 -15.36 1.51 13.07
N ASP A 105 -15.01 2.77 12.84
CA ASP A 105 -14.24 3.19 11.68
C ASP A 105 -12.79 3.34 12.13
N PHE A 106 -11.91 2.65 11.41
CA PHE A 106 -10.49 2.61 11.68
C PHE A 106 -9.74 3.28 10.55
N ASP A 107 -8.63 3.92 10.87
CA ASP A 107 -7.87 4.68 9.91
C ASP A 107 -6.37 4.58 10.17
N SER A 108 -5.62 4.90 9.12
CA SER A 108 -4.18 5.08 9.14
C SER A 108 -3.81 6.14 8.12
N SER A 109 -2.79 6.92 8.40
CA SER A 109 -2.26 7.91 7.47
C SER A 109 -0.75 7.99 7.54
N GLY A 110 -0.14 8.52 6.49
CA GLY A 110 1.29 8.74 6.45
C GLY A 110 1.73 9.30 5.11
N SER A 111 3.04 9.27 4.88
CA SER A 111 3.66 9.77 3.66
C SER A 111 3.85 8.63 2.65
N CYS A 112 3.81 8.98 1.37
CA CYS A 112 4.26 8.10 0.31
C CYS A 112 5.61 8.61 -0.18
N GLY A 113 6.57 7.70 -0.35
CA GLY A 113 7.91 8.09 -0.75
C GLY A 113 7.88 8.89 -2.05
N SER A 114 8.57 10.03 -2.08
CA SER A 114 8.67 10.92 -3.24
C SER A 114 9.25 10.24 -4.50
N HIS A 115 9.91 9.09 -4.33
CA HIS A 115 10.60 8.33 -5.39
C HIS A 115 10.26 6.84 -5.43
N ALA A 116 9.30 6.38 -4.61
CA ALA A 116 9.09 4.96 -4.39
C ALA A 116 8.12 4.39 -5.41
N VAL A 117 8.52 4.36 -6.68
CA VAL A 117 7.98 3.36 -7.61
C VAL A 117 8.86 2.11 -7.52
N LEU A 118 8.32 1.02 -6.98
CA LEU A 118 8.96 -0.28 -7.05
C LEU A 118 8.54 -0.92 -8.37
N LEU A 119 9.50 -1.36 -9.18
CA LEU A 119 9.23 -2.28 -10.29
C LEU A 119 9.42 -3.70 -9.75
N SER A 120 8.31 -4.41 -9.58
CA SER A 120 8.34 -5.86 -9.41
C SER A 120 8.56 -6.52 -10.78
N GLN A 121 8.95 -7.80 -10.79
CA GLN A 121 9.03 -8.58 -12.02
C GLN A 121 7.72 -8.41 -12.85
N GLY A 122 7.81 -7.84 -14.06
CA GLY A 122 6.67 -7.65 -14.97
C GLY A 122 6.17 -6.21 -15.17
N ASP A 123 7.02 -5.19 -15.03
CA ASP A 123 6.75 -3.77 -15.33
C ASP A 123 5.64 -3.10 -14.48
N GLU A 124 5.25 -3.71 -13.36
CA GLU A 124 4.26 -3.11 -12.45
C GLU A 124 4.92 -2.03 -11.57
N VAL A 125 4.48 -0.79 -11.75
CA VAL A 125 4.87 0.37 -10.94
C VAL A 125 4.05 0.41 -9.64
N ARG A 126 4.72 0.37 -8.48
CA ARG A 126 4.08 0.44 -7.14
C ARG A 126 4.53 1.64 -6.33
N LEU A 127 3.59 2.44 -5.82
CA LEU A 127 3.84 3.51 -4.85
C LEU A 127 3.90 2.94 -3.43
N GLY A 128 5.06 3.06 -2.78
CA GLY A 128 5.23 2.72 -1.35
C GLY A 128 4.78 3.86 -0.43
N CYS A 129 3.91 3.55 0.53
CA CYS A 129 3.40 4.49 1.53
C CYS A 129 3.57 3.95 2.95
N GLY A 130 4.17 4.76 3.83
CA GLY A 130 4.56 4.35 5.17
C GLY A 130 3.95 5.22 6.26
N VAL A 131 3.76 4.62 7.43
CA VAL A 131 3.41 5.30 8.68
C VAL A 131 4.68 5.51 9.49
N ASP A 132 4.84 6.72 10.03
CA ASP A 132 6.02 7.09 10.83
C ASP A 132 6.21 6.17 12.05
N CYS A 133 7.44 6.17 12.59
CA CYS A 133 7.81 5.43 13.80
C CYS A 133 7.51 3.91 13.71
N GLU A 134 7.97 3.27 12.62
CA GLU A 134 7.82 1.82 12.38
C GLU A 134 6.35 1.36 12.34
N GLY A 135 5.44 2.25 11.96
CA GLY A 135 4.01 1.97 11.82
C GLY A 135 3.66 1.05 10.66
N GLY A 136 4.64 0.60 9.87
CA GLY A 136 4.41 -0.22 8.67
C GLY A 136 3.88 0.62 7.51
N GLY A 137 3.10 0.02 6.61
CA GLY A 137 2.66 0.71 5.41
C GLY A 137 1.88 -0.15 4.43
N ILE A 138 1.63 0.44 3.26
CA ILE A 138 1.03 -0.21 2.11
C ILE A 138 1.88 0.06 0.87
N GLU A 139 1.83 -0.87 -0.07
CA GLU A 139 2.22 -0.59 -1.45
C GLU A 139 0.94 -0.48 -2.28
N MET A 140 0.88 0.47 -3.20
CA MET A 140 -0.24 0.56 -4.13
C MET A 140 0.21 0.55 -5.58
N ALA A 141 -0.48 -0.19 -6.43
CA ALA A 141 -0.33 -0.12 -7.88
C ALA A 141 -1.64 0.35 -8.52
N LEU A 142 -1.56 0.91 -9.73
CA LEU A 142 -2.75 1.20 -10.53
C LEU A 142 -2.99 0.07 -11.53
N SER A 143 -4.24 -0.34 -11.70
CA SER A 143 -4.65 -1.17 -12.84
C SER A 143 -4.25 -0.51 -14.15
N ARG A 144 -4.06 -1.30 -15.22
CA ARG A 144 -3.64 -0.79 -16.54
C ARG A 144 -4.54 0.33 -17.07
N ASP A 145 -5.85 0.21 -16.83
CA ASP A 145 -6.85 1.22 -17.21
C ASP A 145 -7.01 2.37 -16.20
N SER A 146 -6.25 2.35 -15.11
CA SER A 146 -6.24 3.35 -14.03
C SER A 146 -7.58 3.51 -13.29
N LYS A 147 -8.50 2.54 -13.45
CA LYS A 147 -9.83 2.52 -12.80
C LYS A 147 -9.84 1.84 -11.43
N SER A 148 -8.77 1.13 -11.07
CA SER A 148 -8.65 0.51 -9.75
C SER A 148 -7.23 0.68 -9.20
N ALA A 149 -7.12 0.68 -7.87
CA ALA A 149 -5.87 0.56 -7.15
C ALA A 149 -5.75 -0.86 -6.56
N ILE A 150 -4.55 -1.42 -6.61
CA ILE A 150 -4.19 -2.68 -5.95
C ILE A 150 -3.34 -2.32 -4.74
N VAL A 151 -3.92 -2.43 -3.54
CA VAL A 151 -3.25 -2.20 -2.27
C VAL A 151 -2.71 -3.52 -1.76
N ARG A 152 -1.40 -3.57 -1.52
CA ARG A 152 -0.71 -4.69 -0.86
C ARG A 152 -0.37 -4.24 0.55
N LEU A 153 -0.75 -5.07 1.51
CA LEU A 153 -0.57 -4.81 2.93
C LEU A 153 0.23 -5.97 3.53
N GLU A 154 1.14 -5.63 4.45
CA GLU A 154 1.77 -6.61 5.35
C GLU A 154 1.39 -6.31 6.79
N ARG A 155 1.67 -5.08 7.24
CA ARG A 155 1.24 -4.54 8.52
C ARG A 155 1.12 -3.04 8.40
N ILE A 156 0.07 -2.48 8.99
CA ILE A 156 -0.06 -1.03 9.16
C ILE A 156 -0.65 -0.72 10.53
N ARG A 157 -0.11 0.27 11.21
CA ARG A 157 -0.61 0.83 12.47
C ARG A 157 -1.94 1.51 12.20
N VAL A 158 -2.92 1.33 13.08
CA VAL A 158 -4.27 1.83 12.88
C VAL A 158 -4.80 2.47 14.16
N TRP A 159 -5.59 3.51 13.99
CA TRP A 159 -6.31 4.20 15.04
C TRP A 159 -7.81 4.01 14.83
N GLN A 160 -8.57 4.22 15.89
CA GLN A 160 -10.01 4.35 15.77
C GLN A 160 -10.32 5.84 15.62
N ASN A 161 -11.02 6.25 14.56
CA ASN A 161 -11.25 7.66 14.20
C ASN A 161 -11.73 8.55 15.37
N ASN A 162 -12.44 7.97 16.35
CA ASN A 162 -13.03 8.69 17.48
C ASN A 162 -12.18 8.64 18.77
N LYS A 163 -11.04 7.94 18.75
CA LYS A 163 -10.15 7.70 19.89
C LYS A 163 -8.68 7.57 19.45
N PRO A 164 -8.07 8.65 18.93
CA PRO A 164 -6.68 8.61 18.48
C PRO A 164 -5.66 8.41 19.63
N ASP A 165 -6.03 8.75 20.87
CA ASP A 165 -5.17 8.67 22.06
C ASP A 165 -5.31 7.37 22.87
N ASP A 166 -6.04 6.37 22.37
CA ASP A 166 -6.16 5.07 23.05
C ASP A 166 -4.89 4.23 22.76
N ASP A 167 -3.99 4.14 23.76
CA ASP A 167 -2.65 3.50 23.74
C ASP A 167 -2.64 2.01 23.35
N ALA A 168 -3.79 1.40 23.04
CA ALA A 168 -3.82 0.10 22.41
C ALA A 168 -3.35 0.25 20.96
N GLU A 169 -2.02 0.29 20.75
CA GLU A 169 -1.40 0.18 19.43
C GLU A 169 -2.04 -1.01 18.70
N GLN A 170 -2.91 -0.69 17.74
CA GLN A 170 -3.54 -1.68 16.90
C GLN A 170 -2.83 -1.69 15.56
N SER A 171 -2.72 -2.87 14.98
CA SER A 171 -2.23 -3.03 13.63
C SER A 171 -3.21 -3.85 12.83
N LEU A 172 -3.50 -3.39 11.61
CA LEU A 172 -4.05 -4.28 10.60
C LEU A 172 -2.88 -5.07 10.00
N VAL A 173 -2.79 -6.34 10.40
CA VAL A 173 -1.81 -7.30 9.86
C VAL A 173 -2.46 -8.07 8.71
N ALA A 174 -1.73 -8.30 7.63
CA ALA A 174 -2.17 -9.11 6.52
C ALA A 174 -2.52 -10.54 6.95
N GLY A 175 -3.66 -11.02 6.48
CA GLY A 175 -4.07 -12.42 6.60
C GLY A 175 -4.16 -13.07 5.22
N ALA A 176 -4.56 -14.33 5.17
CA ALA A 176 -4.75 -15.05 3.91
C ALA A 176 -5.70 -14.32 2.93
N ASP A 177 -6.76 -13.68 3.45
CA ASP A 177 -7.75 -12.94 2.67
C ASP A 177 -7.60 -11.40 2.80
N ASP A 178 -6.60 -10.90 3.53
CA ASP A 178 -6.41 -9.45 3.80
C ASP A 178 -5.00 -8.95 3.40
N ARG A 179 -4.34 -9.63 2.45
CA ARG A 179 -3.01 -9.22 1.95
C ARG A 179 -3.08 -8.29 0.75
N ILE A 180 -4.09 -8.46 -0.11
CA ILE A 180 -4.23 -7.71 -1.36
C ILE A 180 -5.68 -7.25 -1.50
N PHE A 181 -5.87 -5.95 -1.67
CA PHE A 181 -7.17 -5.33 -1.87
C PHE A 181 -7.20 -4.66 -3.24
N ARG A 182 -8.22 -5.00 -4.04
CA ARG A 182 -8.58 -4.19 -5.20
C ARG A 182 -9.62 -3.16 -4.77
N LEU A 183 -9.27 -1.89 -4.93
CA LEU A 183 -10.14 -0.75 -4.68
C LEU A 183 -10.53 -0.11 -6.01
N ASP A 184 -11.79 0.23 -6.18
CA ASP A 184 -12.28 0.86 -7.40
C ASP A 184 -12.22 2.39 -7.26
N ARG A 185 -11.70 3.08 -8.28
CA ARG A 185 -11.64 4.53 -8.32
C ARG A 185 -13.06 5.09 -8.24
N THR A 186 -13.25 6.13 -7.45
CA THR A 186 -14.54 6.78 -7.27
C THR A 186 -14.35 8.29 -7.12
N ASP A 187 -15.45 9.01 -6.90
CA ASP A 187 -15.45 10.43 -6.63
C ASP A 187 -14.75 10.75 -5.30
N ASN A 188 -14.07 11.89 -5.23
CA ASN A 188 -13.30 12.29 -4.05
C ASN A 188 -14.17 12.43 -2.80
N SER A 189 -15.46 12.77 -2.95
CA SER A 189 -16.42 12.89 -1.86
C SER A 189 -16.63 11.58 -1.09
N GLU A 190 -16.43 10.41 -1.70
CA GLU A 190 -16.52 9.13 -1.01
C GLU A 190 -15.42 8.97 0.06
N CYS A 191 -14.28 9.65 -0.11
CA CYS A 191 -13.18 9.67 0.84
C CYS A 191 -13.24 10.84 1.83
N ALA A 192 -14.27 11.69 1.78
CA ALA A 192 -14.41 12.87 2.65
C ALA A 192 -14.35 12.53 4.14
N SER A 193 -14.81 11.34 4.54
CA SER A 193 -14.75 10.87 5.92
C SER A 193 -13.32 10.65 6.46
N LEU A 194 -12.31 10.62 5.59
CA LEU A 194 -10.90 10.46 5.97
C LEU A 194 -10.21 11.79 6.22
N VAL A 195 -10.82 12.90 5.80
CA VAL A 195 -10.22 14.23 5.90
C VAL A 195 -10.73 14.95 7.14
N THR A 196 -9.80 15.20 8.06
CA THR A 196 -10.07 15.85 9.35
C THR A 196 -9.92 17.37 9.31
N ASP A 197 -9.08 17.91 8.41
CA ASP A 197 -8.94 19.35 8.23
C ASP A 197 -10.12 19.93 7.43
N ARG A 198 -10.72 21.01 7.95
CA ARG A 198 -11.92 21.60 7.35
C ARG A 198 -11.66 22.28 6.00
N LYS A 199 -10.49 22.88 5.81
CA LYS A 199 -10.15 23.56 4.54
C LYS A 199 -9.86 22.52 3.47
N GLU A 200 -9.13 21.47 3.82
CA GLU A 200 -8.87 20.32 2.97
C GLU A 200 -10.16 19.61 2.56
N LEU A 201 -11.08 19.40 3.51
CA LEU A 201 -12.38 18.78 3.25
C LEU A 201 -13.23 19.60 2.26
N ALA A 202 -13.20 20.93 2.38
CA ALA A 202 -13.88 21.80 1.42
C ALA A 202 -13.27 21.65 0.01
N ALA A 203 -11.93 21.69 -0.09
CA ALA A 203 -11.24 21.50 -1.37
C ALA A 203 -11.53 20.14 -2.02
N LEU A 204 -11.58 19.07 -1.22
CA LEU A 204 -11.89 17.71 -1.68
C LEU A 204 -13.30 17.60 -2.27
N ARG A 205 -14.29 18.28 -1.68
CA ARG A 205 -15.69 18.23 -2.13
C ARG A 205 -15.97 19.03 -3.39
N HIS A 206 -15.08 19.96 -3.75
CA HIS A 206 -15.20 20.81 -4.94
C HIS A 206 -14.41 20.28 -6.15
N LYS A 207 -13.75 19.11 -6.02
CA LYS A 207 -12.94 18.46 -7.07
C LYS A 207 -13.53 17.13 -7.50
#